data_AF-A0A2W6BIV0-F1
#
_entry.id   AF-A0A2W6BIV0-F1
#
_cell.length_a   1.000
_cell.length_b   1.000
_cell.length_c   1.000
_cell.angle_alpha   90.00
_cell.angle_beta   90.00
_cell.angle_gamma   90.00
#
_symmetry.space_group_name_H-M   'P 1'
#
loop_
_entity.id
_entity.type
_entity.pdbx_description
1 polymer ?
#
loop_
_entity_poly.entity_id
_entity_poly.type
_entity_poly.pdbx_seq_one_letter_code
_entity_poly.pdbx_strand_id
1 'polypeptide(L)'
;MGRVRCICPEPCVWGVGQVAYTPILPPCQAKGVPAFDDTTSVPTSAASAEVHSDIASVLLTERQITDKTAELAARVRADYSVVGRVDRPILLVGVLKGAVMFMADFARALDREVEMEFMAISSYGASTSSSGVVRILKDLDRDITDKHVLLVEDVVDSGLTLSWLLRNLASRSPASLEVVALLRKPDAIRVPVDVRYVGFDIPNEFVVGYGLDYAERYRNLPYLGKLKPQVYSSSDSSWKS
;
A
#
# COMPACT_ATOMS: atom_id res chain seq x y z
N MET A 1 -30.81 17.11 33.97
CA MET A 1 -31.64 17.95 33.07
C MET A 1 -30.70 18.60 32.07
N GLY A 2 -30.59 18.06 30.85
CA GLY A 2 -29.70 18.57 29.80
C GLY A 2 -30.09 17.92 28.48
N ARG A 3 -30.67 18.71 27.58
CA ARG A 3 -31.33 18.24 26.35
C ARG A 3 -30.29 18.03 25.25
N VAL A 4 -30.32 16.87 24.61
CA VAL A 4 -29.71 16.62 23.30
C VAL A 4 -30.52 17.38 22.25
N ARG A 5 -29.89 18.29 21.51
CA ARG A 5 -30.47 18.93 20.32
C ARG A 5 -30.00 18.17 19.08
N CYS A 6 -30.88 17.37 18.50
CA CYS A 6 -30.74 16.95 17.10
C CYS A 6 -31.20 18.11 16.21
N ILE A 7 -30.36 18.55 15.28
CA ILE A 7 -30.68 19.55 14.27
C ILE A 7 -30.92 18.79 12.96
N CYS A 8 -32.16 18.76 12.49
CA CYS A 8 -32.50 18.53 11.09
C CYS A 8 -33.47 19.64 10.67
N PRO A 9 -33.20 20.39 9.58
CA PRO A 9 -34.19 21.27 8.97
C PRO A 9 -34.95 20.53 7.85
N GLU A 10 -36.25 20.27 8.11
CA GLU A 10 -37.49 20.37 7.29
C GLU A 10 -37.49 20.37 5.72
N PRO A 11 -38.64 20.21 5.02
CA PRO A 11 -39.46 18.99 4.87
C PRO A 11 -39.90 18.73 3.39
N CYS A 12 -40.33 17.51 3.02
CA CYS A 12 -41.00 17.29 1.73
C CYS A 12 -42.26 16.41 1.86
N VAL A 13 -43.39 17.13 1.83
CA VAL A 13 -44.69 16.87 1.18
C VAL A 13 -45.32 15.48 1.25
N TRP A 14 -46.57 15.49 1.71
CA TRP A 14 -47.51 14.39 1.87
C TRP A 14 -47.97 13.76 0.55
N GLY A 15 -47.87 12.43 0.47
CA GLY A 15 -48.55 11.58 -0.52
C GLY A 15 -49.33 10.48 0.20
N VAL A 16 -50.65 10.52 0.05
CA VAL A 16 -51.63 9.57 0.58
C VAL A 16 -51.44 8.19 -0.02
N GLY A 17 -51.23 7.18 0.84
CA GLY A 17 -51.19 5.77 0.47
C GLY A 17 -51.06 4.90 1.71
N GLN A 18 -52.18 4.42 2.25
CA GLN A 18 -52.22 3.48 3.36
C GLN A 18 -51.62 2.13 2.95
N VAL A 19 -50.44 1.81 3.49
CA VAL A 19 -50.02 0.43 3.71
C VAL A 19 -49.53 0.37 5.16
N ALA A 20 -50.32 -0.26 6.03
CA ALA A 20 -49.96 -0.48 7.41
C ALA A 20 -48.87 -1.57 7.47
N TYR A 21 -47.62 -1.17 7.67
CA TYR A 21 -46.58 -2.07 8.18
C TYR A 21 -46.51 -1.90 9.69
N THR A 22 -47.04 -2.87 10.43
CA THR A 22 -46.74 -3.05 11.86
C THR A 22 -45.29 -3.51 12.02
N PRO A 23 -44.40 -2.75 12.68
CA PRO A 23 -43.09 -3.27 13.07
C PRO A 23 -43.26 -4.08 14.36
N ILE A 24 -43.23 -5.42 14.24
CA ILE A 24 -43.01 -6.29 15.40
C ILE A 24 -41.48 -6.37 15.60
N LEU A 25 -40.92 -5.38 16.27
CA LEU A 25 -39.59 -5.49 16.88
C LEU A 25 -39.78 -5.46 18.40
N PRO A 26 -39.26 -6.45 19.15
CA PRO A 26 -39.28 -6.42 20.60
C PRO A 26 -38.45 -5.24 21.11
N PRO A 27 -38.79 -4.63 22.26
CA PRO A 27 -38.01 -3.55 22.83
C PRO A 27 -36.60 -4.05 23.14
N CYS A 28 -35.61 -3.48 22.47
CA CYS A 28 -34.19 -3.70 22.75
C CYS A 28 -33.93 -3.22 24.19
N GLN A 29 -33.78 -4.18 25.11
CA GLN A 29 -33.36 -3.88 26.47
C GLN A 29 -31.91 -3.38 26.41
N ALA A 30 -31.73 -2.09 26.66
CA ALA A 30 -30.41 -1.51 26.85
C ALA A 30 -29.78 -2.11 28.12
N LYS A 31 -29.08 -3.24 27.98
CA LYS A 31 -28.11 -3.68 28.99
C LYS A 31 -26.94 -2.70 28.89
N GLY A 32 -26.74 -1.95 29.97
CA GLY A 32 -25.66 -0.97 30.07
C GLY A 32 -24.33 -1.61 29.69
N VAL A 33 -23.71 -1.06 28.64
CA VAL A 33 -22.30 -1.32 28.35
C VAL A 33 -21.53 -0.68 29.51
N PRO A 34 -20.64 -1.41 30.21
CA PRO A 34 -19.83 -0.80 31.24
C PRO A 34 -19.04 0.36 30.63
N ALA A 35 -19.03 1.49 31.32
CA ALA A 35 -18.25 2.65 30.92
C ALA A 35 -16.79 2.23 30.74
N PHE A 36 -16.22 2.50 29.57
CA PHE A 36 -14.78 2.41 29.37
C PHE A 36 -14.13 3.41 30.32
N ASP A 37 -13.38 2.89 31.29
CA ASP A 37 -12.62 3.69 32.25
C ASP A 37 -11.47 4.35 31.50
N ASP A 38 -11.59 5.66 31.28
CA ASP A 38 -10.69 6.50 30.48
C ASP A 38 -9.38 6.84 31.22
N THR A 39 -9.05 6.09 32.28
CA THR A 39 -7.92 6.38 33.19
C THR A 39 -6.73 5.43 33.07
N THR A 40 -6.75 4.45 32.17
CA THR A 40 -5.49 3.79 31.78
C THR A 40 -4.74 4.70 30.83
N SER A 41 -3.85 5.52 31.39
CA SER A 41 -2.81 6.21 30.64
C SER A 41 -2.12 5.21 29.71
N VAL A 42 -2.40 5.27 28.42
CA VAL A 42 -1.59 4.62 27.41
C VAL A 42 -0.17 5.15 27.63
N PRO A 43 0.83 4.29 27.89
CA PRO A 43 2.18 4.77 28.06
C PRO A 43 2.61 5.40 26.73
N THR A 44 2.65 6.73 26.68
CA THR A 44 3.30 7.51 25.63
C THR A 44 4.80 7.37 25.81
N SER A 45 5.30 6.16 25.55
CA SER A 45 6.71 5.90 25.34
C SER A 45 6.91 6.04 23.83
N ALA A 46 7.64 7.09 23.42
CA ALA A 46 8.25 7.14 22.11
C ALA A 46 9.24 5.97 22.03
N ALA A 47 8.73 4.79 21.66
CA ALA A 47 9.53 3.59 21.58
C ALA A 47 10.56 3.80 20.47
N SER A 48 11.82 3.95 20.84
CA SER A 48 12.91 3.57 19.96
C SER A 48 12.67 2.12 19.60
N ALA A 49 12.18 1.84 18.39
CA ALA A 49 11.92 0.48 17.95
C ALA A 49 13.19 -0.35 18.17
N GLU A 50 13.12 -1.33 19.08
CA GLU A 50 14.25 -2.23 19.30
C GLU A 50 14.56 -2.92 17.97
N VAL A 51 15.82 -2.82 17.54
CA VAL A 51 16.25 -3.42 16.27
C VAL A 51 16.17 -4.93 16.41
N HIS A 52 15.38 -5.56 15.54
CA HIS A 52 15.19 -7.00 15.50
C HIS A 52 16.53 -7.75 15.40
N SER A 53 16.70 -8.84 16.17
CA SER A 53 17.96 -9.59 16.32
C SER A 53 18.61 -10.03 15.01
N ASP A 54 17.78 -10.31 14.00
CA ASP A 54 18.20 -10.84 12.70
C ASP A 54 18.67 -9.76 11.72
N ILE A 55 18.56 -8.47 12.11
CA ILE A 55 18.97 -7.33 11.30
C ILE A 55 20.42 -6.97 11.61
N ALA A 56 21.26 -6.89 10.57
CA ALA A 56 22.67 -6.52 10.68
C ALA A 56 22.84 -5.03 10.92
N SER A 57 22.06 -4.22 10.20
CA SER A 57 22.04 -2.76 10.30
C SER A 57 20.72 -2.22 9.77
N VAL A 58 20.23 -1.12 10.36
CA VAL A 58 19.10 -0.37 9.81
C VAL A 58 19.59 0.47 8.63
N LEU A 59 18.98 0.27 7.45
CA LEU A 59 19.30 1.02 6.24
C LEU A 59 18.47 2.30 6.15
N LEU A 60 17.16 2.20 6.40
CA LEU A 60 16.26 3.34 6.46
C LEU A 60 15.35 3.20 7.66
N THR A 61 15.35 4.22 8.52
CA THR A 61 14.45 4.32 9.68
C THR A 61 13.01 4.61 9.23
N GLU A 62 12.03 4.30 10.09
CA GLU A 62 10.63 4.63 9.87
C GLU A 62 10.43 6.11 9.51
N ARG A 63 11.09 7.01 10.26
CA ARG A 63 11.03 8.45 9.99
C ARG A 63 11.55 8.82 8.60
N GLN A 64 12.68 8.25 8.17
CA GLN A 64 13.21 8.51 6.83
C GLN A 64 12.24 8.05 5.73
N ILE A 65 11.60 6.89 5.93
CA ILE A 65 10.59 6.36 5.00
C ILE A 65 9.37 7.28 4.95
N THR A 66 8.85 7.71 6.11
CA THR A 66 7.71 8.64 6.22
C THR A 66 8.01 9.98 5.56
N ASP A 67 9.16 10.60 5.87
CA ASP A 67 9.58 11.89 5.32
C ASP A 67 9.72 11.81 3.79
N LYS A 68 10.29 10.72 3.27
CA LYS A 68 10.44 10.51 1.83
C LYS A 68 9.12 10.22 1.13
N THR A 69 8.23 9.49 1.78
CA THR A 69 6.89 9.21 1.25
C THR A 69 6.11 10.51 1.10
N ALA A 70 6.19 11.42 2.08
CA ALA A 70 5.60 12.76 1.99
C ALA A 70 6.21 13.60 0.85
N GLU A 71 7.54 13.55 0.67
CA GLU A 71 8.22 14.23 -0.44
C GLU A 71 7.72 13.72 -1.80
N LEU A 72 7.66 12.40 -1.99
CA LEU A 72 7.17 11.79 -3.23
C LEU A 72 5.71 12.15 -3.49
N ALA A 73 4.86 12.07 -2.46
CA ALA A 73 3.44 12.38 -2.57
C ALA A 73 3.23 13.84 -2.97
N ALA A 74 3.99 14.78 -2.40
CA ALA A 74 3.94 16.19 -2.77
C ALA A 74 4.35 16.42 -4.24
N ARG A 75 5.39 15.71 -4.71
CA ARG A 75 5.83 15.76 -6.12
C ARG A 75 4.77 15.22 -7.08
N VAL A 76 4.20 14.05 -6.79
CA VAL A 76 3.13 13.46 -7.60
C VAL A 76 1.91 14.38 -7.63
N ARG A 77 1.50 14.92 -6.48
CA ARG A 77 0.39 15.87 -6.39
C ARG A 77 0.61 17.10 -7.26
N ALA A 78 1.81 17.70 -7.21
CA ALA A 78 2.14 18.86 -8.03
C ALA A 78 2.07 18.52 -9.53
N ASP A 79 2.71 17.44 -9.95
CA ASP A 79 2.74 17.01 -11.35
C ASP A 79 1.34 16.74 -11.91
N TYR A 80 0.48 16.09 -11.12
CA TYR A 80 -0.88 15.77 -11.55
C TYR A 80 -1.84 16.97 -11.47
N SER A 81 -1.52 18.01 -10.70
CA SER A 81 -2.32 19.25 -10.67
C SER A 81 -2.11 20.09 -11.93
N VAL A 82 -0.90 20.10 -12.50
CA VAL A 82 -0.52 20.94 -13.64
C VAL A 82 -1.12 20.45 -14.96
N VAL A 83 -1.37 19.15 -15.12
CA VAL A 83 -1.78 18.54 -16.40
C VAL A 83 -3.30 18.66 -16.66
N GLY A 84 -4.01 19.55 -15.95
CA GLY A 84 -5.47 19.66 -16.06
C GLY A 84 -6.21 18.41 -15.55
N ARG A 85 -5.54 17.58 -14.74
CA ARG A 85 -6.07 16.31 -14.19
C ARG A 85 -6.65 16.49 -12.78
N VAL A 86 -7.01 17.72 -12.43
CA VAL A 86 -7.48 18.09 -11.09
C VAL A 86 -8.79 17.35 -10.76
N ASP A 87 -9.67 17.20 -11.76
CA ASP A 87 -11.02 16.65 -11.58
C ASP A 87 -11.12 15.13 -11.75
N ARG A 88 -10.01 14.43 -12.01
CA ARG A 88 -10.00 12.96 -12.12
C ARG A 88 -9.14 12.33 -11.03
N PRO A 89 -9.66 11.33 -10.30
CA PRO A 89 -8.87 10.62 -9.29
C PRO A 89 -7.70 9.88 -9.94
N ILE A 90 -6.57 9.81 -9.23
CA ILE A 90 -5.45 8.93 -9.63
C ILE A 90 -5.82 7.50 -9.23
N LEU A 91 -5.68 6.56 -10.16
CA LEU A 91 -5.77 5.14 -9.84
C LEU A 91 -4.39 4.65 -9.39
N LEU A 92 -4.24 4.42 -8.09
CA LEU A 92 -3.07 3.77 -7.53
C LEU A 92 -3.20 2.26 -7.73
N VAL A 93 -2.19 1.62 -8.30
CA VAL A 93 -2.14 0.16 -8.46
C VAL A 93 -0.96 -0.37 -7.66
N GLY A 94 -1.23 -1.17 -6.63
CA GLY A 94 -0.20 -1.84 -5.83
C GLY A 94 -0.05 -3.31 -6.20
N VAL A 95 1.18 -3.81 -6.26
CA VAL A 95 1.43 -5.25 -6.46
C VAL A 95 1.61 -5.95 -5.12
N LEU A 96 0.79 -6.97 -4.88
CA LEU A 96 0.85 -7.75 -3.66
C LEU A 96 2.09 -8.66 -3.63
N LYS A 97 2.73 -8.84 -2.47
CA LYS A 97 2.33 -8.34 -1.13
C LYS A 97 3.16 -7.15 -0.64
N GLY A 98 4.35 -6.95 -1.18
CA GLY A 98 5.34 -6.08 -0.55
C GLY A 98 5.00 -4.59 -0.62
N ALA A 99 4.34 -4.14 -1.69
CA ALA A 99 3.92 -2.75 -1.84
C ALA A 99 2.84 -2.29 -0.84
N VAL A 100 2.20 -3.18 -0.07
CA VAL A 100 1.05 -2.85 0.79
C VAL A 100 1.35 -1.71 1.76
N MET A 101 2.51 -1.74 2.44
CA MET A 101 2.86 -0.74 3.44
C MET A 101 3.08 0.63 2.79
N PHE A 102 3.92 0.66 1.75
CA PHE A 102 4.21 1.87 0.99
C PHE A 102 2.95 2.46 0.34
N MET A 103 2.11 1.61 -0.26
CA MET A 103 0.85 1.99 -0.87
C MET A 103 -0.10 2.68 0.14
N ALA A 104 -0.23 2.14 1.35
CA ALA A 104 -1.09 2.70 2.38
C ALA A 104 -0.58 4.06 2.89
N ASP A 105 0.72 4.20 3.10
CA ASP A 105 1.32 5.46 3.56
C ASP A 105 1.31 6.52 2.46
N PHE A 106 1.65 6.14 1.23
CA PHE A 106 1.67 7.02 0.08
C PHE A 106 0.28 7.55 -0.27
N ALA A 107 -0.75 6.69 -0.26
CA ALA A 107 -2.14 7.11 -0.50
C ALA A 107 -2.61 8.15 0.52
N ARG A 108 -2.27 7.99 1.81
CA ARG A 108 -2.57 8.97 2.85
C ARG A 108 -1.82 10.29 2.67
N ALA A 109 -0.56 10.21 2.23
CA ALA A 109 0.29 11.38 2.02
C ALA A 109 -0.06 12.21 0.77
N LEU A 110 -0.74 11.61 -0.22
CA LEU A 110 -1.09 12.29 -1.48
C LEU A 110 -2.05 13.47 -1.31
N ASP A 111 -2.85 13.50 -0.24
CA ASP A 111 -3.76 14.60 0.09
C ASP A 111 -4.64 15.01 -1.11
N ARG A 112 -5.16 14.00 -1.83
CA ARG A 112 -6.15 14.14 -2.92
C ARG A 112 -7.02 12.89 -3.01
N GLU A 113 -8.12 12.98 -3.74
CA GLU A 113 -8.95 11.83 -4.07
C GLU A 113 -8.17 10.82 -4.95
N VAL A 114 -8.11 9.58 -4.49
CA VAL A 114 -7.45 8.46 -5.17
C VAL A 114 -8.33 7.22 -5.13
N GLU A 115 -8.24 6.41 -6.19
CA GLU A 115 -8.75 5.05 -6.22
C GLU A 115 -7.58 4.08 -5.95
N MET A 116 -7.84 2.95 -5.30
CA MET A 116 -6.82 1.94 -5.02
C MET A 116 -7.22 0.60 -5.62
N GLU A 117 -6.31 0.01 -6.38
CA GLU A 117 -6.43 -1.33 -6.94
C GLU A 117 -5.20 -2.15 -6.56
N PHE A 118 -5.38 -3.48 -6.52
CA PHE A 118 -4.32 -4.41 -6.18
C PHE A 118 -4.26 -5.52 -7.20
N MET A 119 -3.05 -5.85 -7.65
CA MET A 119 -2.77 -7.04 -8.45
C MET A 119 -1.98 -8.05 -7.62
N ALA A 120 -2.21 -9.34 -7.84
CA ALA A 120 -1.37 -10.40 -7.31
C ALA A 120 -0.76 -11.17 -8.47
N ILE A 121 0.57 -11.30 -8.45
CA ILE A 121 1.32 -11.98 -9.50
C ILE A 121 2.23 -13.05 -8.89
N SER A 122 2.48 -14.11 -9.66
CA SER A 122 3.47 -15.12 -9.32
C SER A 122 4.45 -15.32 -10.47
N SER A 123 5.74 -15.41 -10.15
CA SER A 123 6.74 -15.89 -11.12
C SER A 123 6.51 -17.38 -11.42
N TYR A 124 6.73 -17.79 -12.68
CA TYR A 124 6.79 -19.21 -13.00
C TYR A 124 8.04 -19.81 -12.34
N GLY A 125 7.83 -20.77 -11.44
CA GLY A 125 8.79 -21.18 -10.42
C GLY A 125 10.14 -21.72 -10.91
N ALA A 126 11.15 -21.54 -10.06
CA ALA A 126 12.35 -22.36 -9.84
C ALA A 126 13.25 -22.80 -11.02
N SER A 127 12.97 -22.45 -12.27
CA SER A 127 13.93 -22.64 -13.37
C SER A 127 14.73 -21.35 -13.57
N THR A 128 16.02 -21.44 -13.26
CA THR A 128 17.09 -20.48 -13.60
C THR A 128 16.82 -19.78 -14.94
N SER A 129 16.76 -18.44 -14.89
CA SER A 129 16.24 -17.52 -15.91
C SER A 129 14.73 -17.26 -15.82
N SER A 130 14.39 -16.14 -15.18
CA SER A 130 13.09 -15.49 -15.28
C SER A 130 12.75 -15.29 -16.76
N SER A 131 11.92 -16.16 -17.33
CA SER A 131 11.43 -16.09 -18.71
C SER A 131 10.61 -14.81 -19.01
N GLY A 132 10.46 -13.92 -18.02
CA GLY A 132 9.65 -12.70 -18.10
C GLY A 132 8.16 -12.98 -18.14
N VAL A 133 7.75 -14.25 -18.14
CA VAL A 133 6.35 -14.65 -18.09
C VAL A 133 5.93 -14.67 -16.62
N VAL A 134 4.97 -13.82 -16.29
CA VAL A 134 4.37 -13.68 -14.97
C VAL A 134 2.94 -14.18 -15.05
N ARG A 135 2.48 -14.94 -14.06
CA ARG A 135 1.07 -15.36 -13.97
C ARG A 135 0.31 -14.36 -13.09
N ILE A 136 -0.81 -13.86 -13.59
CA ILE A 136 -1.77 -13.07 -12.79
C ILE A 136 -2.59 -14.04 -11.95
N LEU A 137 -2.53 -13.89 -10.63
CA LEU A 137 -3.37 -14.59 -9.67
C LEU A 137 -4.62 -13.78 -9.31
N LYS A 138 -4.46 -12.46 -9.21
CA LYS A 138 -5.55 -11.49 -9.08
C LYS A 138 -5.28 -10.32 -10.02
N ASP A 139 -6.22 -10.06 -10.91
CA ASP A 139 -6.19 -8.90 -11.81
C ASP A 139 -6.88 -7.68 -11.15
N LEU A 140 -6.86 -6.55 -11.84
CA LEU A 140 -7.64 -5.36 -11.49
C LEU A 140 -9.14 -5.67 -11.53
N ASP A 141 -9.89 -5.12 -10.58
CA ASP A 141 -11.34 -5.33 -10.50
C ASP A 141 -12.10 -4.41 -11.47
N ARG A 142 -11.45 -3.36 -11.99
CA ARG A 142 -12.02 -2.30 -12.83
C ARG A 142 -11.21 -2.06 -14.10
N ASP A 143 -11.88 -1.54 -15.12
CA ASP A 143 -11.22 -1.06 -16.33
C ASP A 143 -10.39 0.21 -16.06
N ILE A 144 -9.26 0.31 -16.75
CA ILE A 144 -8.31 1.42 -16.64
C ILE A 144 -8.23 2.30 -17.89
N THR A 145 -9.06 2.02 -18.90
CA THR A 145 -9.16 2.85 -20.11
C THR A 145 -9.37 4.32 -19.73
N ASP A 146 -8.59 5.22 -20.33
CA ASP A 146 -8.63 6.67 -20.11
C ASP A 146 -8.45 7.14 -18.65
N LYS A 147 -7.96 6.26 -17.76
CA LYS A 147 -7.59 6.60 -16.37
C LYS A 147 -6.12 6.96 -16.27
N HIS A 148 -5.80 7.82 -15.30
CA HIS A 148 -4.42 8.05 -14.92
C HIS A 148 -3.98 7.04 -13.87
N VAL A 149 -3.09 6.15 -14.27
CA VAL A 149 -2.61 5.04 -13.45
C VAL A 149 -1.22 5.35 -12.92
N LEU A 150 -1.06 5.20 -11.62
CA LEU A 150 0.23 5.28 -10.94
C LEU A 150 0.50 3.94 -10.26
N LEU A 151 1.44 3.18 -10.81
CA LEU A 151 1.88 1.92 -10.24
C LEU A 151 2.77 2.20 -9.03
N VAL A 152 2.43 1.62 -7.88
CA VAL A 152 3.12 1.78 -6.61
C VAL A 152 3.89 0.51 -6.28
N GLU A 153 5.21 0.60 -6.29
CA GLU A 153 6.14 -0.50 -6.04
C GLU A 153 6.96 -0.26 -4.78
N ASP A 154 7.28 -1.35 -4.06
CA ASP A 154 8.19 -1.28 -2.91
C ASP A 154 9.65 -1.23 -3.36
N VAL A 155 10.07 -2.09 -4.30
CA VAL A 155 11.45 -2.18 -4.77
C VAL A 155 11.56 -2.51 -6.26
N VAL A 156 12.37 -1.72 -6.96
CA VAL A 156 12.79 -2.01 -8.33
C VAL A 156 14.18 -2.65 -8.33
N ASP A 157 14.21 -3.96 -8.56
CA ASP A 157 15.43 -4.79 -8.64
C ASP A 157 15.83 -5.04 -10.11
N SER A 158 15.64 -6.23 -10.65
CA SER A 158 15.99 -6.53 -12.06
C SER A 158 15.21 -5.74 -13.13
N GLY A 159 14.08 -5.15 -12.76
CA GLY A 159 13.16 -4.46 -13.68
C GLY A 159 12.30 -5.38 -14.55
N LEU A 160 12.50 -6.71 -14.51
CA LEU A 160 11.80 -7.65 -15.39
C LEU A 160 10.29 -7.70 -15.14
N THR A 161 9.90 -7.94 -13.88
CA THR A 161 8.50 -7.98 -13.45
C THR A 161 7.80 -6.66 -13.75
N LEU A 162 8.43 -5.54 -13.36
CA LEU A 162 7.91 -4.20 -13.60
C LEU A 162 7.73 -3.92 -15.11
N SER A 163 8.71 -4.28 -15.94
CA SER A 163 8.60 -4.10 -17.40
C SER A 163 7.42 -4.87 -17.99
N TRP A 164 7.14 -6.07 -17.47
CA TRP A 164 6.03 -6.89 -17.92
C TRP A 164 4.69 -6.28 -17.48
N LEU A 165 4.59 -5.84 -16.22
CA LEU A 165 3.41 -5.17 -15.69
C LEU A 165 3.08 -3.90 -16.49
N LEU A 166 4.09 -3.07 -16.77
CA LEU A 166 3.90 -1.87 -17.57
C LEU A 166 3.39 -2.18 -18.98
N ARG A 167 3.91 -3.21 -19.64
CA ARG A 167 3.37 -3.64 -20.95
C ARG A 167 1.92 -4.14 -20.84
N ASN A 168 1.60 -4.92 -19.81
CA ASN A 168 0.26 -5.45 -19.59
C ASN A 168 -0.78 -4.36 -19.26
N LEU A 169 -0.40 -3.35 -18.49
CA LEU A 169 -1.28 -2.23 -18.15
C LEU A 169 -1.40 -1.25 -19.32
N ALA A 170 -0.31 -0.98 -20.05
CA ALA A 170 -0.33 -0.12 -21.22
C ALA A 170 -1.25 -0.65 -22.34
N SER A 171 -1.35 -1.98 -22.50
CA SER A 171 -2.27 -2.58 -23.49
C SER A 171 -3.75 -2.37 -23.17
N ARG A 172 -4.09 -1.83 -21.99
CA ARG A 172 -5.46 -1.47 -21.57
C ARG A 172 -5.77 0.02 -21.80
N SER A 173 -4.92 0.72 -22.54
CA SER A 173 -5.13 2.12 -22.97
C SER A 173 -5.42 3.12 -21.82
N PRO A 174 -4.61 3.18 -20.75
CA PRO A 174 -4.75 4.23 -19.75
C PRO A 174 -4.41 5.60 -20.34
N ALA A 175 -4.99 6.67 -19.80
CA ALA A 175 -4.65 8.04 -20.20
C ALA A 175 -3.21 8.43 -19.82
N SER A 176 -2.68 7.83 -18.75
CA SER A 176 -1.24 7.82 -18.47
C SER A 176 -0.89 6.64 -17.58
N LEU A 177 0.35 6.15 -17.69
CA LEU A 177 0.88 5.09 -16.85
C LEU A 177 2.26 5.50 -16.36
N GLU A 178 2.39 5.68 -15.04
CA GLU A 178 3.61 6.13 -14.38
C GLU A 178 3.97 5.19 -13.23
N VAL A 179 5.20 5.23 -12.74
CA VAL A 179 5.67 4.41 -11.61
C VAL A 179 6.20 5.29 -10.49
N VAL A 180 5.76 4.98 -9.26
CA VAL A 180 6.40 5.41 -8.02
C VAL A 180 6.95 4.18 -7.30
N ALA A 181 8.24 4.20 -7.02
CA ALA A 181 8.92 3.15 -6.27
C ALA A 181 9.57 3.72 -5.01
N LEU A 182 9.39 3.05 -3.88
CA LEU A 182 10.09 3.44 -2.65
C LEU A 182 11.59 3.21 -2.80
N LEU A 183 12.00 2.05 -3.30
CA LEU A 183 13.40 1.66 -3.44
C LEU A 183 13.74 1.33 -4.89
N ARG A 184 14.97 1.62 -5.29
CA ARG A 184 15.57 1.16 -6.54
C ARG A 184 16.98 0.64 -6.26
N LYS A 185 17.36 -0.44 -6.93
CA LYS A 185 18.72 -1.01 -6.91
C LYS A 185 19.36 -0.81 -8.28
N PRO A 186 20.04 0.33 -8.53
CA PRO A 186 20.56 0.65 -9.86
C PRO A 186 21.44 -0.46 -10.45
N ASP A 187 22.30 -1.06 -9.62
CA ASP A 187 23.23 -2.12 -10.05
C ASP A 187 22.56 -3.46 -10.36
N ALA A 188 21.29 -3.65 -9.95
CA ALA A 188 20.53 -4.86 -10.22
C ALA A 188 19.71 -4.78 -11.51
N ILE A 189 19.53 -3.58 -12.08
CA ILE A 189 18.69 -3.34 -13.25
C ILE A 189 19.26 -4.10 -14.45
N ARG A 190 18.44 -5.00 -15.03
CA ARG A 190 18.77 -5.74 -16.25
C ARG A 190 17.96 -5.26 -17.45
N VAL A 191 16.75 -4.77 -17.18
CA VAL A 191 15.87 -4.18 -18.18
C VAL A 191 15.61 -2.74 -17.79
N PRO A 192 15.93 -1.76 -18.67
CA PRO A 192 15.64 -0.37 -18.37
C PRO A 192 14.12 -0.20 -18.26
N VAL A 193 13.69 0.37 -17.14
CA VAL A 193 12.31 0.75 -16.91
C VAL A 193 12.30 2.21 -16.45
N ASP A 194 11.42 3.00 -17.04
CA ASP A 194 11.23 4.39 -16.62
C ASP A 194 10.47 4.40 -15.29
N VAL A 195 11.12 4.90 -14.25
CA VAL A 195 10.56 5.05 -12.91
C VAL A 195 10.62 6.52 -12.57
N ARG A 196 9.50 7.20 -12.82
CA ARG A 196 9.38 8.65 -12.71
C ARG A 196 9.62 9.16 -11.30
N TYR A 197 9.16 8.41 -10.29
CA TYR A 197 9.28 8.78 -8.88
C TYR A 197 10.04 7.69 -8.12
N VAL A 198 11.25 7.99 -7.68
CA VAL A 198 12.08 7.08 -6.88
C VAL A 198 12.31 7.70 -5.50
N GLY A 199 12.02 6.93 -4.45
CA GLY A 199 12.33 7.30 -3.08
C GLY A 199 13.83 7.24 -2.82
N PHE A 200 14.39 6.04 -2.78
CA PHE A 200 15.79 5.81 -2.45
C PHE A 200 16.47 4.89 -3.45
N ASP A 201 17.65 5.30 -3.91
CA ASP A 201 18.61 4.38 -4.52
C ASP A 201 19.40 3.70 -3.41
N ILE A 202 19.36 2.36 -3.37
CA ILE A 202 20.04 1.54 -2.37
C ILE A 202 21.05 0.60 -3.03
N PRO A 203 22.12 0.21 -2.33
CA PRO A 203 23.04 -0.80 -2.83
C PRO A 203 22.34 -2.15 -3.02
N ASN A 204 22.95 -3.04 -3.81
CA ASN A 204 22.43 -4.39 -4.02
C ASN A 204 22.63 -5.29 -2.78
N GLU A 205 21.87 -5.00 -1.73
CA GLU A 205 21.87 -5.73 -0.46
C GLU A 205 20.54 -6.45 -0.25
N PHE A 206 20.57 -7.50 0.58
CA PHE A 206 19.36 -8.21 0.99
C PHE A 206 18.68 -7.43 2.12
N VAL A 207 17.61 -6.70 1.77
CA VAL A 207 16.86 -5.83 2.68
C VAL A 207 15.48 -6.40 2.97
N VAL A 208 15.03 -6.26 4.21
CA VAL A 208 13.70 -6.68 4.69
C VAL A 208 13.07 -5.59 5.53
N GLY A 209 11.76 -5.69 5.77
CA GLY A 209 11.02 -4.68 6.51
C GLY A 209 10.19 -3.79 5.60
N TYR A 210 9.23 -3.08 6.19
CA TYR A 210 8.33 -2.17 5.50
C TYR A 210 7.70 -2.80 4.24
N GLY A 211 7.14 -4.00 4.40
CA GLY A 211 6.57 -4.78 3.31
C GLY A 211 7.51 -5.79 2.65
N LEU A 212 8.83 -5.55 2.63
CA LEU A 212 9.82 -6.50 2.12
C LEU A 212 10.00 -7.70 3.06
N ASP A 213 10.24 -8.88 2.48
CA ASP A 213 10.32 -10.12 3.23
C ASP A 213 11.56 -10.97 2.99
N TYR A 214 11.75 -11.89 3.92
CA TYR A 214 12.48 -13.13 3.69
C TYR A 214 11.62 -14.29 4.18
N ALA A 215 11.25 -15.20 3.28
CA ALA A 215 10.39 -16.34 3.59
C ALA A 215 9.09 -15.93 4.31
N GLU A 216 8.42 -14.89 3.79
CA GLU A 216 7.19 -14.30 4.34
C GLU A 216 7.33 -13.63 5.73
N ARG A 217 8.55 -13.51 6.27
CA ARG A 217 8.84 -12.85 7.55
C ARG A 217 9.28 -11.41 7.36
N TYR A 218 9.28 -10.64 8.45
CA TYR A 218 9.82 -9.27 8.57
C TYR A 218 9.05 -8.14 7.88
N ARG A 219 8.01 -8.43 7.07
CA ARG A 219 7.20 -7.37 6.40
C ARG A 219 6.65 -6.31 7.36
N ASN A 220 6.44 -6.67 8.62
CA ASN A 220 5.87 -5.83 9.67
C ASN A 220 6.88 -4.91 10.38
N LEU A 221 8.19 -5.01 10.08
CA LEU A 221 9.16 -4.07 10.65
C LEU A 221 8.88 -2.65 10.10
N PRO A 222 8.85 -1.61 10.96
CA PRO A 222 8.53 -0.25 10.52
C PRO A 222 9.70 0.45 9.80
N TYR A 223 10.85 -0.21 9.70
CA TYR A 223 12.07 0.27 9.07
C TYR A 223 12.58 -0.76 8.04
N LEU A 224 13.48 -0.33 7.16
CA LEU A 224 14.20 -1.21 6.25
C LEU A 224 15.55 -1.59 6.85
N GLY A 225 15.79 -2.88 7.00
CA GLY A 225 17.01 -3.43 7.59
C GLY A 225 17.75 -4.36 6.63
N LYS A 226 19.07 -4.34 6.69
CA LYS A 226 19.93 -5.34 6.05
C LYS A 226 19.84 -6.64 6.84
N LEU A 227 19.45 -7.73 6.19
CA LEU A 227 19.36 -9.04 6.84
C LEU A 227 20.77 -9.60 7.10
N LYS A 228 21.01 -10.20 8.27
CA LYS A 228 22.28 -10.88 8.58
C LYS A 228 22.53 -12.04 7.60
N PRO A 229 23.73 -12.16 7.01
CA PRO A 229 24.04 -13.25 6.08
C PRO A 229 23.72 -14.64 6.64
N GLN A 230 23.97 -14.85 7.93
CA GLN A 230 23.71 -16.11 8.63
C GLN A 230 22.26 -16.58 8.53
N VAL A 231 21.30 -15.67 8.36
CA VAL A 231 19.86 -16.00 8.30
C VAL A 231 19.50 -16.65 6.96
N TYR A 232 20.19 -16.29 5.88
CA TYR A 232 19.88 -16.78 4.53
C TYR A 232 21.00 -17.61 3.87
N SER A 233 22.19 -17.65 4.46
CA SER A 233 23.27 -18.56 4.06
C SER A 233 23.19 -19.93 4.76
N SER A 234 22.47 -20.00 5.88
CA SER A 234 22.14 -21.27 6.54
C SER A 234 21.11 -21.97 5.68
N SER A 235 21.52 -22.98 4.93
CA SER A 235 20.64 -23.97 4.31
C SER A 235 20.01 -24.86 5.37
N ASP A 236 19.36 -24.26 6.38
CA ASP A 236 18.60 -25.01 7.35
C ASP A 236 17.28 -25.40 6.68
N SER A 237 17.13 -26.70 6.47
CA SER A 237 16.05 -27.32 5.67
C SER A 237 14.78 -27.53 6.49
N SER A 238 14.67 -26.89 7.65
CA SER A 238 13.67 -27.20 8.69
C SER A 238 12.27 -26.62 8.43
N TRP A 239 12.12 -25.72 7.44
CA TRP A 239 10.86 -25.02 7.14
C TRP A 239 10.13 -25.55 5.89
N LYS A 240 10.62 -26.63 5.26
CA LYS A 240 9.94 -27.30 4.13
C LYS A 240 8.84 -28.29 4.58
N SER A 241 8.19 -28.05 5.72
CA SER A 241 7.08 -28.90 6.22
C SER A 241 5.74 -28.22 6.05
#